data_AF-A0A2Z2Q304-F1
#
_entry.id   AF-A0A2Z2Q304-F1
#
_cell.length_a   1.000
_cell.length_b   1.000
_cell.length_c   1.000
_cell.angle_alpha   90.00
_cell.angle_beta   90.00
_cell.angle_gamma   90.00
#
_symmetry.space_group_name_H-M   'P 1'
#
loop_
_entity.id
_entity.type
_entity.pdbx_description
1 polymer ?
#
loop_
_entity_poly.entity_id
_entity_poly.type
_entity_poly.pdbx_seq_one_letter_code
_entity_poly.pdbx_strand_id
1 'polypeptide(L)' 'MRFNGTVYPATKVYERDALGRDSLIIGPAVIQQVTATVVVPPDYSARIDAYDNIIISKD' A
#
# COMPACT_ATOMS: atom_id res chain seq x y z
N MET A 1 1.53 -4.94 10.72
CA MET A 1 1.72 -3.48 10.88
C MET A 1 1.08 -3.00 12.17
N ARG A 2 1.67 -2.03 12.87
CA ARG A 2 1.00 -1.31 13.97
C ARG A 2 0.62 0.08 13.47
N PHE A 3 -0.64 0.47 13.64
CA PHE A 3 -1.16 1.77 13.20
C PHE A 3 -2.21 2.28 14.18
N ASN A 4 -2.09 3.53 14.61
CA ASN A 4 -2.95 4.17 15.62
C ASN A 4 -3.22 3.28 16.85
N GLY A 5 -2.16 2.67 17.40
CA GLY A 5 -2.25 1.83 18.60
C GLY A 5 -2.72 0.39 18.35
N THR A 6 -3.40 0.11 17.23
CA THR A 6 -3.89 -1.22 16.87
C THR A 6 -2.85 -2.03 16.08
N VAL A 7 -2.79 -3.35 16.33
CA VAL A 7 -1.91 -4.28 15.62
C VAL A 7 -2.70 -5.03 14.55
N TYR A 8 -2.20 -5.01 13.32
CA TYR A 8 -2.70 -5.74 12.17
C TYR A 8 -1.69 -6.85 11.82
N PRO A 9 -1.88 -8.09 12.30
CA PRO A 9 -0.90 -9.16 12.14
C PRO A 9 -0.84 -9.73 10.71
N ALA A 10 -1.94 -9.66 9.96
CA ALA A 10 -2.05 -10.18 8.59
C ALA A 10 -1.75 -9.12 7.51
N THR A 11 -1.04 -8.04 7.86
CA THR A 11 -0.66 -7.00 6.89
C THR A 11 0.25 -7.60 5.81
N LYS A 12 -0.19 -7.50 4.56
CA LYS A 12 0.60 -7.92 3.41
C LYS A 12 1.69 -6.88 3.11
N VAL A 13 2.84 -7.38 2.69
CA VAL A 13 3.95 -6.58 2.17
C VAL A 13 4.07 -6.88 0.68
N TYR A 14 4.10 -5.85 -0.15
CA TYR A 14 4.22 -5.94 -1.59
C TYR A 14 5.53 -5.31 -2.03
N GLU A 15 6.27 -6.01 -2.89
CA GLU A 15 7.38 -5.41 -3.61
C GLU A 15 6.83 -4.47 -4.70
N ARG A 16 7.27 -3.21 -4.70
CA ARG A 16 6.77 -2.20 -5.64
C ARG A 16 6.97 -2.63 -7.09
N ASP A 17 8.12 -3.23 -7.38
CA ASP A 17 8.51 -3.63 -8.74
C ASP A 17 7.65 -4.79 -9.28
N ALA A 18 6.91 -5.48 -8.40
CA ALA A 18 5.97 -6.54 -8.78
C ALA A 18 4.53 -6.01 -9.03
N LEU A 19 4.25 -4.73 -8.76
CA LEU A 19 2.94 -4.13 -8.96
C LEU A 19 2.84 -3.52 -10.36
N GLY A 20 1.91 -4.05 -11.16
CA GLY A 20 1.60 -3.51 -12.49
C GLY A 20 0.63 -2.34 -12.43
N ARG A 21 0.42 -1.70 -13.59
CA ARG A 21 -0.62 -0.68 -13.79
C ARG A 21 -1.99 -1.22 -13.36
N ASP A 22 -2.81 -0.34 -12.81
CA ASP A 22 -4.15 -0.63 -12.28
C ASP A 22 -4.19 -1.61 -11.09
N SER A 23 -3.03 -2.00 -10.53
CA SER A 23 -3.01 -2.74 -9.27
C SER A 23 -3.74 -1.95 -8.19
N LEU A 24 -4.69 -2.60 -7.50
CA LEU A 24 -5.42 -2.07 -6.37
C LEU A 24 -5.01 -2.81 -5.10
N ILE A 25 -4.55 -2.07 -4.11
CA ILE A 25 -4.08 -2.58 -2.83
C ILE A 25 -5.01 -2.01 -1.75
N ILE A 26 -5.75 -2.90 -1.09
CA ILE A 26 -6.60 -2.54 0.04
C ILE A 26 -5.76 -2.58 1.32
N GLY A 27 -5.80 -1.50 2.09
CA GLY A 27 -5.15 -1.44 3.38
C GLY A 27 -5.84 -2.32 4.43
N PRO A 28 -5.16 -2.69 5.53
CA PRO A 28 -3.78 -2.34 5.87
C PRO A 28 -2.76 -3.12 5.03
N ALA A 29 -1.84 -2.40 4.40
CA ALA A 29 -0.76 -2.96 3.58
C ALA A 29 0.51 -2.12 3.64
N VAL A 30 1.65 -2.72 3.30
CA VAL A 30 2.91 -2.01 3.10
C VAL A 30 3.40 -2.31 1.68
N ILE A 31 3.82 -1.28 0.96
CA ILE A 31 4.49 -1.41 -0.34
C ILE A 31 5.94 -0.98 -0.12
N GLN A 32 6.89 -1.86 -0.43
CA GLN A 32 8.32 -1.62 -0.25
C GLN A 32 9.03 -1.45 -1.59
N GLN A 33 10.03 -0.59 -1.57
CA GLN A 33 10.97 -0.36 -2.65
C GLN A 33 12.33 -0.12 -2.01
N VAL A 34 13.41 -0.34 -2.77
CA VAL A 34 14.79 -0.12 -2.29
C VAL A 34 14.99 1.27 -1.67
N THR A 35 14.30 2.29 -2.17
CA THR A 35 14.48 3.69 -1.76
C THR A 35 13.34 4.24 -0.89
N ALA A 36 12.24 3.50 -0.74
CA ALA A 36 11.04 4.03 -0.09
C ALA A 36 10.16 2.92 0.50
N THR A 37 9.36 3.28 1.50
CA THR A 37 8.32 2.40 2.04
C THR A 37 7.03 3.20 2.12
N VAL A 38 5.98 2.68 1.50
CA VAL A 38 4.65 3.28 1.50
C VAL A 38 3.74 2.44 2.39
N VAL A 39 3.09 3.10 3.34
CA VAL A 39 2.11 2.49 4.22
C VAL A 39 0.72 2.82 3.69
N VAL A 40 -0.12 1.80 3.45
CA VAL A 40 -1.54 1.94 3.13
C VAL A 40 -2.34 1.63 4.40
N PRO A 41 -2.90 2.63 5.09
CA PRO A 41 -3.60 2.40 6.36
C PRO A 41 -4.90 1.61 6.21
N PRO A 42 -5.47 1.09 7.31
CA PRO A 42 -6.85 0.60 7.33
C PRO A 42 -7.82 1.67 6.81
N ASP A 43 -8.85 1.27 6.06
CA ASP A 43 -9.85 2.15 5.42
C ASP A 43 -9.29 3.06 4.32
N TYR A 44 -8.10 2.74 3.80
CA TYR A 44 -7.53 3.36 2.61
C TYR A 44 -7.26 2.31 1.55
N SER A 45 -7.19 2.78 0.31
CA SER A 45 -6.71 2.01 -0.82
C SER A 45 -5.54 2.72 -1.51
N ALA A 46 -4.70 1.94 -2.19
CA ALA A 46 -3.65 2.45 -3.05
C ALA A 46 -3.82 1.87 -4.46
N ARG A 47 -3.73 2.71 -5.49
CA ARG A 47 -3.77 2.32 -6.89
C ARG A 47 -2.52 2.78 -7.63
N ILE A 48 -2.02 1.96 -8.54
CA ILE A 48 -0.99 2.36 -9.50
C ILE A 48 -1.67 3.01 -10.71
N ASP A 49 -1.40 4.30 -10.94
CA ASP A 49 -1.96 5.02 -12.09
C ASP A 49 -1.18 4.75 -13.39
N ALA A 50 -1.61 5.38 -14.49
CA ALA A 50 -1.01 5.19 -15.81
C ALA A 50 0.44 5.71 -15.92
N TYR A 51 0.89 6.52 -14.96
CA TYR A 51 2.23 7.11 -14.89
C TYR A 51 3.10 6.42 -13.83
N ASP A 52 2.65 5.27 -13.31
CA ASP A 52 3.31 4.54 -12.24
C ASP A 52 3.45 5.39 -10.96
N ASN A 53 2.50 6.28 -10.67
CA ASN A 53 2.36 6.86 -9.34
C ASN A 53 1.55 5.92 -8.45
N ILE A 54 1.86 5.92 -7.14
CA ILE A 54 1.00 5.31 -6.14
C ILE A 54 0.03 6.39 -5.64
N ILE A 55 -1.24 6.25 -5.96
CA ILE A 55 -2.30 7.16 -5.50
C ILE A 55 -3.00 6.52 -4.30
N ILE A 56 -2.92 7.17 -3.14
CA ILE A 56 -3.62 6.75 -1.92
C ILE A 56 -4.91 7.54 -1.80
N SER A 57 -6.01 6.86 -1.48
CA SER A 57 -7.31 7.49 -1.25
C SER A 57 -8.00 6.86 -0.05
N LYS A 58 -8.81 7.68 0.61
CA LYS A 58 -9.74 7.24 1.66
C LYS A 58 -11.11 7.13 1.01
N ASP A 59 -11.75 5.99 1.14
CA ASP A 59 -13.16 5.85 0.79
C ASP A 59 -14.05 6.42 1.91
#